data_AF-A0AAV2B9V8-F1
#
_entry.id   AF-A0AAV2B9V8-F1
#
_cell.length_a   1.000
_cell.length_b   1.000
_cell.length_c   1.000
_cell.angle_alpha   90.00
_cell.angle_beta   90.00
_cell.angle_gamma   90.00
#
_symmetry.space_group_name_H-M   'P 1'
#
loop_
_entity.id
_entity.type
_entity.pdbx_description
1 polymer ?
#
loop_
_entity_poly.entity_id
_entity_poly.type
_entity_poly.pdbx_seq_one_letter_code
_entity_poly.pdbx_strand_id
1 'polypeptide(L)'
;MLLDTKRGRRNQLGMPFSSKIGLLLCLFACAHAYRLREWFHDTSEGYCEVEGYGRIPVGDEIYSDKECEKIICNEGFISSHSCDLAAFNLGNGCYFVPRQGLYPTCCRPERICRMDIISTH
;
A
#
# COMPACT_ATOMS: atom_id res chain seq x y z
N MET A 1 -62.53 -8.45 -17.12
CA MET A 1 -62.11 -7.07 -17.41
C MET A 1 -61.23 -6.64 -16.23
N LEU A 2 -59.89 -6.72 -16.28
CA LEU A 2 -58.96 -5.74 -16.90
C LEU A 2 -59.34 -4.32 -16.45
N LEU A 3 -58.55 -3.55 -15.68
CA LEU A 3 -57.11 -3.26 -15.71
C LEU A 3 -56.63 -2.93 -14.27
N ASP A 4 -55.53 -3.45 -13.72
CA ASP A 4 -54.10 -3.28 -14.06
C ASP A 4 -53.56 -1.85 -13.81
N THR A 5 -52.83 -1.66 -12.71
CA THR A 5 -51.92 -0.50 -12.52
C THR A 5 -50.69 -0.91 -11.71
N LYS A 6 -49.72 -1.47 -12.44
CA LYS A 6 -48.25 -1.44 -12.25
C LYS A 6 -47.72 -1.00 -10.88
N ARG A 7 -47.42 -2.00 -10.04
CA ARG A 7 -46.44 -1.91 -8.94
C ARG A 7 -45.03 -1.81 -9.55
N GLY A 8 -44.38 -0.67 -9.35
CA GLY A 8 -43.05 -0.34 -9.88
C GLY A 8 -41.95 -1.30 -9.42
N ARG A 9 -41.13 -1.68 -10.40
CA ARG A 9 -39.83 -2.37 -10.40
C ARG A 9 -39.23 -2.72 -9.03
N ARG A 10 -39.27 -4.01 -8.68
CA ARG A 10 -38.14 -4.68 -8.00
C ARG A 10 -36.99 -4.73 -8.98
N ASN A 11 -35.92 -3.97 -8.74
CA ASN A 11 -34.65 -4.19 -9.42
C ASN A 11 -34.12 -5.54 -8.92
N GLN A 12 -34.32 -6.56 -9.75
CA GLN A 12 -33.72 -7.88 -9.59
C GLN A 12 -32.21 -7.70 -9.64
N LEU A 13 -31.55 -7.98 -8.52
CA LEU A 13 -30.11 -8.16 -8.43
C LEU A 13 -29.76 -9.49 -9.11
N GLY A 14 -29.79 -9.49 -10.43
CA GLY A 14 -29.33 -10.59 -11.26
C GLY A 14 -27.83 -10.47 -11.48
N MET A 15 -27.03 -11.15 -10.68
CA MET A 15 -25.64 -11.45 -11.02
C MET A 15 -25.48 -12.96 -11.16
N PRO A 16 -25.71 -13.55 -12.34
CA PRO A 16 -25.00 -14.76 -12.72
C PRO A 16 -23.64 -14.37 -13.32
N PHE A 17 -22.77 -15.37 -13.47
CA PHE A 17 -21.48 -15.35 -14.19
C PHE A 17 -20.20 -15.30 -13.33
N SER A 18 -19.82 -16.52 -12.93
CA SER A 18 -18.46 -17.06 -13.05
C SER A 18 -17.37 -16.47 -12.12
N SER A 19 -17.26 -17.17 -11.00
CA SER A 19 -16.35 -17.08 -9.85
C SER A 19 -14.83 -17.17 -10.14
N LYS A 20 -14.31 -16.65 -11.26
CA LYS A 20 -12.85 -16.61 -11.53
C LYS A 20 -12.32 -15.25 -11.97
N ILE A 21 -13.15 -14.44 -12.63
CA ILE A 21 -12.74 -13.12 -13.15
C ILE A 21 -12.62 -12.08 -12.03
N GLY A 22 -13.51 -12.15 -11.01
CA GLY A 22 -13.43 -11.28 -9.83
C GLY A 22 -12.19 -11.53 -8.96
N LEU A 23 -11.69 -12.78 -8.90
CA LEU A 23 -10.49 -13.11 -8.13
C LEU A 23 -9.21 -12.57 -8.79
N LEU A 24 -9.15 -12.60 -10.14
CA LEU A 24 -8.02 -12.07 -10.90
C LEU A 24 -7.89 -10.54 -10.82
N LEU A 25 -9.02 -9.81 -10.82
CA LEU A 25 -9.03 -8.35 -10.70
C LEU A 25 -8.57 -7.86 -9.31
N CYS A 26 -8.81 -8.63 -8.26
CA CYS A 26 -8.42 -8.25 -6.89
C CYS A 26 -6.89 -8.34 -6.67
N LEU A 27 -6.22 -9.31 -7.31
CA LEU A 27 -4.77 -9.47 -7.23
C LEU A 27 -4.00 -8.33 -7.91
N PHE A 28 -4.53 -7.77 -9.00
CA PHE A 28 -3.89 -6.66 -9.70
C PHE A 28 -3.96 -5.33 -8.91
N ALA A 29 -5.02 -5.10 -8.14
CA ALA A 29 -5.17 -3.84 -7.40
C ALA A 29 -4.22 -3.70 -6.19
N CYS A 30 -3.68 -4.80 -5.66
CA CYS A 30 -2.77 -4.78 -4.51
C CYS A 30 -1.29 -4.62 -4.89
N ALA A 31 -0.93 -4.78 -6.18
CA ALA A 31 0.47 -4.83 -6.62
C ALA A 31 1.15 -3.45 -6.66
N HIS A 32 0.39 -2.35 -6.62
CA HIS A 32 0.92 -0.99 -6.78
C HIS A 32 1.28 -0.27 -5.47
N ALA A 33 1.32 -0.98 -4.34
CA ALA A 33 1.61 -0.36 -3.03
C ALA A 33 3.05 -0.59 -2.55
N TYR A 34 3.88 -1.34 -3.27
CA TYR A 34 5.20 -1.75 -2.83
C TYR A 34 6.28 -1.41 -3.86
N ARG A 35 7.42 -0.92 -3.37
CA ARG A 35 8.60 -0.60 -4.15
C ARG A 35 9.76 -1.46 -3.71
N LEU A 36 10.45 -2.06 -4.68
CA LEU A 36 11.70 -2.79 -4.49
C LEU A 36 12.83 -2.05 -5.19
N ARG A 37 13.96 -1.86 -4.51
CA ARG A 37 15.18 -1.32 -5.09
C ARG A 37 16.36 -2.17 -4.66
N GLU A 38 17.20 -2.53 -5.63
CA GLU A 38 18.43 -3.28 -5.38
C GLU A 38 19.63 -2.51 -5.92
N TRP A 39 20.75 -2.58 -5.21
CA TRP A 39 22.01 -2.03 -5.70
C TRP A 39 23.19 -2.86 -5.20
N PHE A 40 24.24 -2.91 -6.02
CA PHE A 40 25.47 -3.61 -5.67
C PHE A 40 26.11 -2.99 -4.43
N HIS A 41 26.64 -3.85 -3.55
CA HIS A 41 27.40 -3.45 -2.39
C HIS A 41 28.47 -4.50 -2.11
N ASP A 42 29.69 -4.04 -1.82
CA ASP A 42 30.77 -4.95 -1.43
C ASP A 42 30.52 -5.44 0.00
N THR A 43 30.35 -6.75 0.14
CA THR A 43 30.11 -7.41 1.43
C THR A 43 31.27 -8.32 1.83
N SER A 44 32.47 -8.11 1.29
CA SER A 44 33.68 -8.87 1.64
C SER A 44 34.01 -8.86 3.14
N GLU A 45 33.63 -7.79 3.84
CA GLU A 45 33.77 -7.64 5.29
C GLU A 45 32.63 -8.28 6.10
N GLY A 46 31.67 -8.95 5.44
CA GLY A 46 30.56 -9.65 6.08
C GLY A 46 29.39 -8.75 6.53
N TYR A 47 29.37 -7.48 6.10
CA TYR A 47 28.27 -6.54 6.37
C TYR A 47 28.04 -5.60 5.19
N CYS A 48 26.86 -4.96 5.18
CA CYS A 48 26.53 -3.82 4.34
C CYS A 48 26.55 -2.54 5.16
N GLU A 49 27.13 -1.46 4.63
CA GLU A 49 27.06 -0.13 5.21
C GLU A 49 26.00 0.70 4.47
N VAL A 50 24.96 1.10 5.20
CA VAL A 50 23.81 1.81 4.64
C VAL A 50 23.64 3.14 5.38
N GLU A 51 23.63 4.23 4.63
CA GLU A 51 23.45 5.58 5.17
C GLU A 51 22.12 5.68 5.92
N GLY A 52 22.17 6.18 7.17
CA GLY A 52 20.98 6.27 8.05
C GLY A 52 20.65 4.99 8.83
N TYR A 53 21.25 3.84 8.48
CA TYR A 53 20.99 2.54 9.11
C TYR A 53 22.24 1.92 9.76
N GLY A 54 23.43 2.36 9.35
CA GLY A 54 24.70 1.85 9.87
C GLY A 54 25.10 0.53 9.20
N ARG A 55 25.76 -0.35 9.96
CA ARG A 55 26.23 -1.65 9.49
C ARG A 55 25.20 -2.73 9.74
N ILE A 56 24.87 -3.48 8.69
CA ILE A 56 23.92 -4.58 8.70
C ILE A 56 24.69 -5.85 8.32
N PRO A 57 24.78 -6.89 9.17
CA PRO A 57 25.43 -8.14 8.81
C PRO A 57 24.82 -8.77 7.56
N VAL A 58 25.63 -9.47 6.77
CA VAL A 58 25.11 -10.24 5.62
C VAL A 58 24.12 -11.30 6.11
N GLY A 59 22.94 -11.34 5.51
CA GLY A 59 21.83 -12.21 5.90
C GLY A 59 20.85 -11.58 6.88
N ASP A 60 21.19 -10.42 7.46
CA ASP A 60 20.31 -9.69 8.37
C ASP A 60 19.47 -8.62 7.64
N GLU A 61 18.42 -8.18 8.33
CA GLU A 61 17.52 -7.13 7.89
C GLU A 61 17.27 -6.10 8.99
N ILE A 62 17.04 -4.86 8.57
CA ILE A 62 16.67 -3.75 9.44
C ILE A 62 15.40 -3.09 8.92
N TYR A 63 14.61 -2.55 9.84
CA TYR A 63 13.35 -1.88 9.55
C TYR A 63 13.40 -0.42 10.01
N SER A 64 12.75 0.45 9.25
CA SER A 64 12.47 1.83 9.65
C SER A 64 10.97 2.05 9.70
N ASP A 65 10.46 2.27 10.91
CA ASP A 65 9.06 2.68 11.13
C ASP A 65 8.76 4.04 10.51
N LYS A 66 9.76 4.94 10.49
CA LYS A 66 9.62 6.31 10.00
C LYS A 66 9.47 6.36 8.49
N GLU A 67 10.34 5.64 7.79
CA GLU A 67 10.34 5.58 6.32
C GLU A 67 9.45 4.44 5.80
N CYS A 68 8.89 3.63 6.71
CA CYS A 68 8.07 2.47 6.39
C CYS A 68 8.76 1.55 5.36
N GLU A 69 10.02 1.24 5.64
CA GLU A 69 10.86 0.42 4.78
C GLU A 69 11.60 -0.68 5.53
N LYS A 70 12.04 -1.67 4.77
CA LYS A 70 12.88 -2.77 5.19
C LYS A 70 14.10 -2.86 4.29
N ILE A 71 15.29 -2.91 4.88
CA ILE A 71 16.54 -3.09 4.17
C ILE A 71 17.13 -4.45 4.54
N ILE A 72 17.53 -5.21 3.52
CA ILE A 72 18.14 -6.53 3.65
C ILE A 72 19.55 -6.44 3.09
N CYS A 73 20.53 -6.90 3.87
CA CYS A 73 21.90 -7.05 3.40
C CYS A 73 22.09 -8.46 2.83
N ASN A 74 22.28 -8.57 1.52
CA ASN A 74 22.54 -9.83 0.84
C ASN A 74 24.02 -9.90 0.42
N GLU A 75 24.49 -11.10 0.09
CA GLU A 75 25.85 -11.26 -0.42
C GLU A 75 26.00 -10.54 -1.78
N GLY A 76 26.83 -9.49 -1.81
CA GLY A 76 27.13 -8.69 -3.01
C GLY A 76 26.10 -7.62 -3.37
N PHE A 77 24.99 -7.45 -2.63
CA PHE A 77 23.99 -6.42 -2.91
C PHE A 77 23.09 -6.10 -1.71
N ILE A 78 22.44 -4.95 -1.76
CA ILE A 78 21.42 -4.54 -0.78
C ILE A 78 20.06 -4.51 -1.48
N SER A 79 19.02 -4.97 -0.78
CA SER A 79 17.62 -4.86 -1.22
C SER A 79 16.81 -3.98 -0.25
N SER A 80 16.22 -2.90 -0.74
CA SER A 80 15.27 -2.05 -0.01
C SER A 80 13.84 -2.33 -0.49
N HIS A 81 12.96 -2.58 0.48
CA HIS A 81 11.53 -2.76 0.31
C HIS A 81 10.80 -1.60 1.00
N SER A 82 10.07 -0.80 0.26
CA SER A 82 9.30 0.33 0.78
C SER A 82 7.90 0.34 0.17
N CYS A 83 7.06 1.29 0.57
CA CYS A 83 5.74 1.46 -0.01
C CYS A 83 5.78 2.44 -1.18
N ASP A 84 5.12 2.12 -2.28
CA ASP A 84 4.89 3.05 -3.38
C ASP A 84 3.63 3.89 -3.10
N LEU A 85 3.69 4.68 -2.03
CA LEU A 85 2.63 5.62 -1.67
C LEU A 85 2.82 6.89 -2.48
N ALA A 86 2.49 6.84 -3.78
CA ALA A 86 2.21 8.08 -4.49
C ALA A 86 1.16 8.85 -3.66
N ALA A 87 1.44 10.11 -3.31
CA ALA A 87 0.52 10.95 -2.56
C ALA A 87 -0.72 11.21 -3.42
N PHE A 88 -1.68 10.28 -3.39
CA PHE A 88 -2.96 10.47 -4.05
C PHE A 88 -3.74 11.49 -3.22
N ASN A 89 -3.71 12.74 -3.67
CA ASN A 89 -4.62 13.74 -3.18
C ASN A 89 -6.03 13.33 -3.64
N LEU A 90 -6.86 12.92 -2.68
CA LEU A 90 -8.22 12.46 -2.94
C LEU A 90 -9.18 13.62 -3.24
N GLY A 91 -8.68 14.87 -3.22
CA GLY A 91 -9.49 16.07 -3.20
C GLY A 91 -10.15 16.31 -1.84
N ASN A 92 -10.76 17.48 -1.66
CA ASN A 92 -11.58 17.82 -0.49
C ASN A 92 -10.85 17.76 0.86
N GLY A 93 -9.56 18.12 0.90
CA GLY A 93 -8.77 18.12 2.14
C GLY A 93 -8.38 16.72 2.64
N CYS A 94 -8.56 15.69 1.82
CA CYS A 94 -8.20 14.30 2.13
C CYS A 94 -6.90 13.87 1.45
N TYR A 95 -6.03 13.22 2.22
CA TYR A 95 -4.77 12.65 1.76
C TYR A 95 -4.54 11.29 2.41
N PHE A 96 -3.79 10.42 1.73
CA PHE A 96 -3.33 9.17 2.31
C PHE A 96 -2.02 9.39 3.06
N VAL A 97 -1.91 8.78 4.25
CA VAL A 97 -0.66 8.71 5.00
C VAL A 97 -0.24 7.26 5.23
N PRO A 98 1.07 6.99 5.33
CA PRO A 98 1.56 5.73 5.87
C PRO A 98 1.08 5.55 7.31
N ARG A 99 0.78 4.31 7.71
CA ARG A 99 0.45 3.99 9.10
C ARG A 99 1.72 3.82 9.93
N GLN A 100 1.58 3.89 11.25
CA GLN A 100 2.63 3.49 12.17
C GLN A 100 2.88 1.97 12.09
N GLY A 101 4.13 1.57 12.30
CA GLY A 101 4.56 0.17 12.39
C GLY A 101 5.60 -0.20 11.32
N LEU A 102 5.95 -1.48 11.30
CA LEU A 102 6.99 -2.01 10.42
C LEU A 102 6.44 -2.35 9.04
N TYR A 103 7.27 -2.22 8.02
CA TYR A 103 7.00 -2.77 6.69
C TYR A 103 6.69 -4.28 6.80
N PRO A 104 5.71 -4.84 6.03
CA PRO A 104 4.81 -4.18 5.07
C PRO A 104 3.52 -3.63 5.71
N THR A 105 3.37 -3.72 7.03
CA THR A 105 2.12 -3.37 7.74
C THR A 105 1.79 -1.89 7.60
N CYS A 106 2.81 -1.03 7.65
CA CYS A 106 2.68 0.41 7.49
C CYS A 106 2.34 0.87 6.05
N CYS A 107 2.45 -0.01 5.05
CA CYS A 107 2.10 0.28 3.65
C CYS A 107 0.60 0.38 3.37
N ARG A 108 -0.26 0.13 4.36
CA ARG A 108 -1.71 0.30 4.19
C ARG A 108 -2.06 1.78 4.36
N PRO A 109 -2.43 2.49 3.28
CA PRO A 109 -2.69 3.91 3.36
C PRO A 109 -3.91 4.19 4.23
N GLU A 110 -3.76 5.08 5.21
CA GLU A 110 -4.87 5.60 6.00
C GLU A 110 -5.34 6.92 5.40
N ARG A 111 -6.65 7.01 5.12
CA ARG A 111 -7.26 8.24 4.61
C ARG A 111 -7.44 9.21 5.77
N ILE A 112 -6.69 10.31 5.76
CA ILE A 112 -6.89 11.43 6.68
C ILE A 112 -7.54 12.57 5.90
N CYS A 113 -8.66 13.07 6.43
CA CYS A 113 -9.33 14.26 5.91
C CYS A 113 -9.26 15.37 6.95
N ARG A 114 -8.65 16.52 6.60
CA ARG A 114 -8.86 17.74 7.38
C ARG A 114 -10.18 18.34 6.92
N MET A 115 -11.25 18.13 7.67
CA MET A 115 -12.38 19.06 7.61
C MET A 115 -11.92 20.32 8.35
N ASP A 116 -11.53 21.34 7.60
CA ASP A 116 -11.39 22.67 8.17
C ASP A 116 -12.76 23.04 8.74
N ILE A 117 -12.87 23.06 10.07
CA ILE A 117 -14.04 23.58 10.74
C ILE A 117 -14.03 25.07 10.44
N ILE A 118 -14.77 25.48 9.41
CA ILE A 118 -15.15 26.88 9.26
C ILE A 118 -16.03 27.17 10.48
N SER A 119 -15.40 27.69 11.53
CA SER A 119 -16.09 28.30 12.66
C SER A 119 -16.81 29.53 12.13
N THR A 120 -18.05 29.34 11.69
CA THR A 120 -18.98 30.44 11.43
C THR A 120 -19.25 31.13 12.77
N HIS A 121 -18.58 32.27 12.98
CA HIS A 121 -18.99 33.30 13.93
C HIS A 121 -20.22 34.04 13.41
#